data_AF-A0A410PR98-F1
#
_entry.id   AF-A0A410PR98-F1
#
_cell.length_a   1.000
_cell.length_b   1.000
_cell.length_c   1.000
_cell.angle_alpha   90.00
_cell.angle_beta   90.00
_cell.angle_gamma   90.00
#
_symmetry.space_group_name_H-M   'P 1'
#
loop_
_entity.id
_entity.type
_entity.pdbx_description
1 polymer ?
#
loop_
_entity_poly.entity_id
_entity_poly.type
_entity_poly.pdbx_seq_one_letter_code
_entity_poly.pdbx_strand_id
1 'polypeptide(L)'
;MKATGIVRRIDDLGRVVIPKEIRRTLRIREGDPLEIFTDREGGVILKKYSPIGELSEFSKGYAESLQQTIGNIVIICDKDSIVSISGITKKEYMDKKISNDLEKVIDERKTVSYEGGKGITPIYEDEDINEKYSSMVISPIITEGDAIGAVIIVSKEQGIKFGEIEMKLAETASSFLGKQMEQ
;
A
#
# COMPACT_ATOMS: atom_id res chain seq x y z
N MET A 1 -5.35 -1.17 27.12
CA MET A 1 -4.77 -2.43 26.60
C MET A 1 -5.77 -3.56 26.79
N LYS A 2 -5.92 -4.47 25.83
CA LYS A 2 -6.79 -5.65 25.97
C LYS A 2 -5.90 -6.87 26.19
N ALA A 3 -6.03 -7.52 27.35
CA ALA A 3 -5.25 -8.71 27.64
C ALA A 3 -5.73 -9.88 26.76
N THR A 4 -4.84 -10.48 25.98
CA THR A 4 -5.15 -11.67 25.17
C THR A 4 -5.08 -12.97 25.98
N GLY A 5 -4.43 -12.94 27.15
CA GLY A 5 -4.22 -14.12 28.01
C GLY A 5 -3.27 -15.17 27.44
N ILE A 6 -2.64 -14.90 26.29
CA ILE A 6 -1.76 -15.85 25.61
C ILE A 6 -0.34 -15.72 26.19
N VAL A 7 0.20 -16.84 26.69
CA VAL A 7 1.59 -16.93 27.15
C VAL A 7 2.44 -17.69 26.14
N ARG A 8 3.63 -17.15 25.84
CA ARG A 8 4.64 -17.78 24.98
C ARG A 8 6.01 -17.72 25.64
N ARG A 9 6.80 -18.76 25.42
CA ARG A 9 8.20 -18.80 25.88
C ARG A 9 9.08 -18.15 24.83
N ILE A 10 10.13 -17.50 25.30
CA ILE A 10 11.24 -17.06 24.47
C ILE A 10 12.11 -18.27 24.13
N ASP A 11 12.68 -18.31 22.93
CA ASP A 11 13.68 -19.31 22.60
C ASP A 11 15.08 -18.91 23.08
N ASP A 12 16.08 -19.73 22.74
CA ASP A 12 17.48 -19.54 23.09
C ASP A 12 18.14 -18.33 22.42
N LEU A 13 17.53 -17.79 21.36
CA LEU A 13 18.02 -16.62 20.61
C LEU A 13 17.27 -15.34 20.93
N GLY A 14 16.30 -15.37 21.86
CA GLY A 14 15.53 -14.19 22.22
C GLY A 14 14.28 -13.96 21.36
N ARG A 15 13.89 -14.90 20.49
CA ARG A 15 12.72 -14.76 19.60
C ARG A 15 11.44 -15.17 20.33
N VAL A 16 10.36 -14.47 20.00
CA VAL A 16 9.01 -14.80 20.47
C VAL A 16 8.07 -15.03 19.30
N VAL A 17 7.28 -16.10 19.36
CA VAL A 17 6.33 -16.44 18.29
C VAL A 17 5.03 -15.67 18.48
N ILE A 18 4.66 -14.84 17.49
CA ILE A 18 3.35 -14.21 17.43
C ILE A 18 2.29 -15.25 17.01
N PRO A 19 1.28 -15.52 17.84
CA PRO A 19 0.20 -16.46 17.52
C PRO A 19 -0.46 -16.18 16.18
N LYS A 20 -0.81 -17.24 15.44
CA LYS A 20 -1.44 -17.13 14.11
C LYS A 20 -2.72 -16.28 14.12
N GLU A 21 -3.48 -16.31 15.21
CA GLU A 21 -4.69 -15.52 15.37
C GLU A 21 -4.39 -14.01 15.42
N ILE A 22 -3.39 -13.59 16.21
CA ILE A 22 -2.94 -12.19 16.26
C ILE A 22 -2.40 -11.77 14.88
N ARG A 23 -1.56 -12.61 14.26
CA ARG A 23 -1.04 -12.34 12.91
C ARG A 23 -2.15 -12.16 11.88
N ARG A 24 -3.18 -13.01 11.90
CA ARG A 24 -4.33 -12.88 10.99
C ARG A 24 -5.10 -11.58 11.23
N THR A 25 -5.43 -11.29 12.49
CA THR A 25 -6.20 -10.10 12.85
C THR A 25 -5.46 -8.81 12.49
N LEU A 26 -4.13 -8.79 12.67
CA LEU A 26 -3.28 -7.64 12.36
C LEU A 26 -2.70 -7.67 10.94
N ARG A 27 -3.04 -8.66 10.09
CA ARG A 27 -2.43 -8.87 8.76
C ARG A 27 -0.90 -8.81 8.79
N ILE A 28 -0.27 -9.47 9.76
CA ILE A 28 1.19 -9.63 9.85
C ILE A 28 1.57 -10.89 9.09
N ARG A 29 2.28 -10.71 7.98
CA ARG A 29 2.76 -11.76 7.10
C ARG A 29 4.19 -12.15 7.45
N GLU A 30 4.66 -13.22 6.83
CA GLU A 30 6.08 -13.57 6.90
C GLU A 30 6.91 -12.51 6.17
N GLY A 31 7.99 -12.04 6.79
CA GLY A 31 8.82 -10.96 6.26
C GLY A 31 8.34 -9.55 6.59
N ASP A 32 7.10 -9.37 7.07
CA ASP A 32 6.60 -8.03 7.42
C ASP A 32 7.46 -7.41 8.55
N PRO A 33 7.95 -6.17 8.39
CA PRO A 33 8.71 -5.49 9.41
C PRO A 33 7.81 -5.06 10.58
N LEU A 34 8.32 -5.24 11.81
CA LEU A 34 7.68 -4.80 13.04
C LEU A 34 8.61 -3.87 13.80
N GLU A 35 8.07 -2.75 14.25
CA GLU A 35 8.76 -1.80 15.09
C GLU A 35 8.58 -2.20 16.57
N ILE A 36 9.68 -2.16 17.33
CA ILE A 36 9.71 -2.56 18.74
C ILE A 36 9.87 -1.33 19.62
N PHE A 37 8.90 -1.10 20.48
CA PHE A 37 8.94 -0.07 21.51
C PHE A 37 9.02 -0.70 22.89
N THR A 38 9.69 0.00 23.81
CA THR A 38 9.67 -0.33 25.23
C THR A 38 8.91 0.76 26.00
N ASP A 39 8.08 0.35 26.96
CA ASP A 39 7.44 1.29 27.87
C ASP A 39 8.24 1.44 29.18
N ARG A 40 7.83 2.39 30.04
CA ARG A 40 8.49 2.67 31.32
C ARG A 40 8.28 1.58 32.38
N GLU A 41 7.28 0.74 32.21
CA GLU A 41 6.94 -0.38 33.10
C GLU A 41 7.63 -1.69 32.67
N GLY A 42 8.45 -1.64 31.60
CA GLY A 42 9.17 -2.79 31.06
C GLY A 42 8.36 -3.62 30.05
N GLY A 43 7.22 -3.12 29.60
CA GLY A 43 6.43 -3.71 28.53
C GLY A 43 7.08 -3.54 27.15
N VAL A 44 6.89 -4.53 26.28
CA VAL A 44 7.31 -4.50 24.88
C VAL A 44 6.06 -4.33 24.01
N ILE A 45 6.05 -3.31 23.15
CA ILE A 45 4.97 -3.02 22.22
C ILE A 45 5.49 -3.25 20.80
N LEU A 46 4.78 -4.11 20.06
CA LEU A 46 5.04 -4.37 18.64
C LEU A 46 4.01 -3.60 17.80
N LYS A 47 4.48 -2.83 16.83
CA LYS A 47 3.63 -2.17 15.82
C LYS A 47 4.06 -2.59 14.42
N LYS A 48 3.11 -2.60 13.47
CA LYS A 48 3.47 -2.73 12.05
C LYS A 48 4.29 -1.52 11.65
N TYR A 49 5.44 -1.76 11.03
CA TYR A 49 6.23 -0.71 10.45
C TYR A 49 5.69 -0.41 9.05
N SER A 50 5.29 0.84 8.80
CA SER A 50 4.86 1.31 7.47
C SER A 50 5.73 2.52 7.08
N PRO A 51 6.82 2.30 6.32
CA PRO A 51 7.68 3.39 5.84
C PRO A 51 6.90 4.47 5.07
N ILE A 52 5.93 4.03 4.26
CA ILE A 52 5.14 4.93 3.41
C ILE A 52 4.19 5.79 4.26
N GLY A 53 3.61 5.23 5.33
CA GLY A 53 2.74 5.98 6.24
C GLY A 53 3.45 7.17 6.89
N GLU A 54 4.71 6.99 7.27
CA GLU A 54 5.57 8.06 7.83
C GLU A 54 5.87 9.15 6.80
N LEU A 55 5.93 8.81 5.52
CA LEU A 55 6.13 9.74 4.40
C LEU A 55 4.81 10.23 3.76
N SER A 56 3.73 10.31 4.55
CA SER A 56 2.41 10.77 4.10
C SER A 56 2.41 12.19 3.50
N GLU A 57 3.17 13.14 4.05
CA GLU A 57 3.28 14.48 3.46
C GLU A 57 4.00 14.47 2.11
N PHE A 58 5.06 13.67 1.99
CA PHE A 58 5.83 13.54 0.76
C PHE A 58 5.05 12.84 -0.35
N SER A 59 4.45 11.70 -0.03
CA SER A 59 3.59 10.95 -0.94
C SER A 59 2.39 11.78 -1.42
N LYS A 60 1.85 12.66 -0.57
CA LYS A 60 0.80 13.61 -0.98
C LYS A 60 1.31 14.59 -2.05
N GLY A 61 2.45 15.24 -1.83
CA GLY A 61 3.00 16.19 -2.81
C GLY A 61 3.32 15.54 -4.16
N TYR A 62 3.79 14.30 -4.13
CA TYR A 62 4.07 13.53 -5.34
C TYR A 62 2.78 13.15 -6.10
N ALA A 63 1.77 12.66 -5.38
CA ALA A 63 0.46 12.34 -5.97
C ALA A 63 -0.21 13.58 -6.57
N GLU A 64 -0.15 14.73 -5.89
CA GLU A 64 -0.65 16.02 -6.41
C GLU A 64 0.08 16.45 -7.69
N SER A 65 1.41 16.33 -7.73
CA SER A 65 2.22 16.72 -8.90
C SER A 65 1.93 15.85 -10.13
N LEU A 66 1.84 14.53 -9.93
CA LEU A 66 1.44 13.62 -11.00
C LEU A 66 0.03 13.95 -11.50
N GLN A 67 -0.93 14.11 -10.59
CA GLN A 67 -2.31 14.40 -10.96
C GLN A 67 -2.45 15.72 -11.73
N GLN A 68 -1.71 16.77 -11.35
CA GLN A 68 -1.68 18.04 -12.09
C GLN A 68 -1.12 17.87 -13.51
N THR A 69 -0.20 16.92 -13.70
CA THR A 69 0.44 16.67 -15.00
C THR A 69 -0.44 15.87 -15.95
N ILE A 70 -1.09 14.80 -15.46
CA ILE A 70 -1.85 13.87 -16.31
C ILE A 70 -3.37 14.00 -16.20
N GLY A 71 -3.88 14.75 -15.23
CA GLY A 71 -5.33 14.91 -14.97
C GLY A 71 -6.03 13.69 -14.36
N ASN A 72 -5.41 12.51 -14.39
CA ASN A 72 -5.93 11.26 -13.84
C ASN A 72 -5.79 11.18 -12.32
N ILE A 73 -6.57 10.29 -11.71
CA ILE A 73 -6.54 10.06 -10.26
C ILE A 73 -5.25 9.33 -9.92
N VAL A 74 -4.56 9.78 -8.89
CA VAL A 74 -3.31 9.17 -8.41
C VAL A 74 -3.50 8.76 -6.96
N ILE A 75 -3.18 7.51 -6.66
CA ILE A 75 -3.32 6.88 -5.35
C ILE A 75 -1.97 6.28 -4.97
N ILE A 76 -1.55 6.48 -3.72
CA ILE A 76 -0.39 5.80 -3.15
C ILE A 76 -0.88 5.04 -1.93
N CYS A 77 -0.48 3.78 -1.83
CA CYS A 77 -0.85 2.89 -0.74
C CYS A 77 0.37 2.16 -0.20
N ASP A 78 0.27 1.75 1.06
CA ASP A 78 1.12 0.71 1.62
C ASP A 78 0.44 -0.67 1.47
N LYS A 79 0.96 -1.70 2.15
CA LYS A 79 0.42 -3.06 2.15
C LYS A 79 -0.89 -3.25 2.92
N ASP A 80 -1.42 -2.21 3.55
CA ASP A 80 -2.63 -2.28 4.38
C ASP A 80 -3.69 -1.28 3.95
N SER A 81 -3.30 -0.06 3.57
CA SER A 81 -4.20 1.08 3.45
C SER A 81 -3.74 2.11 2.42
N ILE A 82 -4.67 2.98 2.02
CA ILE A 82 -4.38 4.12 1.16
C ILE A 82 -3.73 5.22 1.99
N VAL A 83 -2.54 5.66 1.57
CA VAL A 83 -1.73 6.67 2.26
C VAL A 83 -1.98 8.06 1.69
N SER A 84 -2.03 8.18 0.37
CA SER A 84 -2.29 9.46 -0.29
C SER A 84 -3.16 9.30 -1.53
N ILE A 85 -3.90 10.36 -1.85
CA ILE A 85 -4.78 10.39 -3.02
C ILE A 85 -4.94 11.82 -3.55
N SER A 86 -4.94 11.94 -4.88
CA SER A 86 -5.08 13.19 -5.62
C SER A 86 -6.02 13.00 -6.81
N GLY A 87 -6.76 14.06 -7.17
CA GLY A 87 -7.72 14.07 -8.29
C GLY A 87 -9.17 13.77 -7.91
N ILE A 88 -9.45 13.41 -6.65
CA ILE A 88 -10.80 13.19 -6.12
C ILE A 88 -10.92 13.57 -4.64
N THR A 89 -12.15 13.64 -4.14
CA THR A 89 -12.43 13.89 -2.72
C THR A 89 -11.98 12.72 -1.85
N LYS A 90 -11.07 13.00 -0.90
CA LYS A 90 -10.44 12.03 0.00
C LYS A 90 -11.39 11.11 0.76
N LYS A 91 -12.61 11.57 1.08
CA LYS A 91 -13.58 10.85 1.92
C LYS A 91 -13.96 9.45 1.41
N GLU A 92 -13.87 9.20 0.10
CA GLU A 92 -14.24 7.90 -0.48
C GLU A 92 -13.11 6.84 -0.30
N TYR A 93 -11.87 7.23 -0.02
CA TYR A 93 -10.70 6.32 -0.05
C TYR A 93 -9.87 6.31 1.23
N MET A 94 -9.86 7.39 2.00
CA MET A 94 -9.09 7.45 3.25
C MET A 94 -9.59 6.40 4.25
N ASP A 95 -8.64 5.86 5.03
CA ASP A 95 -8.85 4.83 6.05
C ASP A 95 -9.41 3.49 5.55
N LYS A 96 -9.58 3.35 4.22
CA LYS A 96 -9.95 2.07 3.61
C LYS A 96 -8.73 1.17 3.50
N LYS A 97 -8.97 -0.12 3.78
CA LYS A 97 -7.97 -1.16 3.59
C LYS A 97 -7.84 -1.51 2.13
N ILE A 98 -6.62 -1.79 1.67
CA ILE A 98 -6.41 -2.27 0.31
C ILE A 98 -7.04 -3.64 0.09
N SER A 99 -7.50 -3.89 -1.13
CA SER A 99 -8.09 -5.18 -1.49
C SER A 99 -7.03 -6.30 -1.51
N ASN A 100 -7.47 -7.55 -1.35
CA ASN A 100 -6.58 -8.71 -1.47
C ASN A 100 -6.02 -8.88 -2.88
N ASP A 101 -6.70 -8.39 -3.92
CA ASP A 101 -6.23 -8.50 -5.29
C ASP A 101 -5.16 -7.46 -5.60
N LEU A 102 -5.31 -6.24 -5.07
CA LEU A 102 -4.25 -5.23 -5.12
C LEU A 102 -3.00 -5.69 -4.36
N GLU A 103 -3.19 -6.30 -3.19
CA GLU A 103 -2.09 -6.87 -2.42
C GLU A 103 -1.29 -7.92 -3.22
N LYS A 104 -1.97 -8.84 -3.93
CA LYS A 104 -1.30 -9.81 -4.80
C LYS A 104 -0.50 -9.13 -5.91
N VAL A 105 -1.05 -8.09 -6.53
CA VAL A 105 -0.35 -7.31 -7.56
C VAL A 105 0.92 -6.65 -7.00
N ILE A 106 0.85 -6.12 -5.77
CA ILE A 106 2.01 -5.55 -5.06
C ILE A 106 3.08 -6.62 -4.85
N ASP A 107 2.69 -7.81 -4.36
CA ASP A 107 3.60 -8.90 -4.07
C ASP A 107 4.21 -9.56 -5.32
N GLU A 108 3.57 -9.42 -6.50
CA GLU A 108 4.14 -9.85 -7.78
C GLU A 108 5.32 -8.97 -8.24
N ARG A 109 5.50 -7.78 -7.65
CA ARG A 109 6.62 -6.85 -7.91
C ARG A 109 6.76 -6.42 -9.37
N LYS A 110 5.66 -6.48 -10.12
CA LYS A 110 5.61 -6.10 -11.54
C LYS A 110 4.54 -5.06 -11.77
N THR A 111 4.87 -4.06 -12.57
CA THR A 111 3.91 -3.08 -13.04
C THR A 111 2.87 -3.76 -13.91
N VAL A 112 1.59 -3.47 -13.66
CA VAL A 112 0.47 -3.96 -14.45
C VAL A 112 -0.35 -2.79 -14.97
N SER A 113 -0.95 -2.97 -16.15
CA SER A 113 -1.86 -2.01 -16.77
C SER A 113 -3.11 -2.74 -17.23
N TYR A 114 -4.26 -2.10 -17.03
CA TYR A 114 -5.58 -2.58 -17.42
C TYR A 114 -6.25 -1.52 -18.29
N GLU A 115 -6.82 -1.97 -19.41
CA GLU A 115 -7.49 -1.11 -20.40
C GLU A 115 -8.94 -1.54 -20.63
N GLY A 116 -9.81 -0.56 -20.87
CA GLY A 116 -11.18 -0.79 -21.33
C GLY A 116 -12.08 -1.46 -20.30
N GLY A 117 -11.85 -1.19 -19.00
CA GLY A 117 -12.71 -1.67 -17.91
C GLY A 117 -12.60 -3.17 -17.59
N LYS A 118 -11.85 -3.97 -18.37
CA LYS A 118 -11.72 -5.42 -18.16
C LYS A 118 -10.52 -5.75 -17.28
N GLY A 119 -10.75 -6.63 -16.30
CA GLY A 119 -9.69 -7.12 -15.42
C GLY A 119 -9.18 -6.10 -14.41
N ILE A 120 -9.87 -4.98 -14.23
CA ILE A 120 -9.49 -3.96 -13.26
C ILE A 120 -9.51 -4.52 -11.84
N THR A 121 -8.43 -4.27 -11.13
CA THR A 121 -8.23 -4.70 -9.75
C THR A 121 -8.94 -3.74 -8.80
N PRO A 122 -9.78 -4.22 -7.86
CA PRO A 122 -10.31 -3.38 -6.78
C PRO A 122 -9.16 -2.76 -5.97
N ILE A 123 -9.24 -1.48 -5.64
CA ILE A 123 -8.22 -0.77 -4.87
C ILE A 123 -8.40 -1.04 -3.38
N TYR A 124 -9.63 -1.05 -2.88
CA TYR A 124 -9.94 -1.29 -1.47
C TYR A 124 -10.92 -2.45 -1.25
N GLU A 125 -10.98 -2.95 -0.01
CA GLU A 125 -11.90 -4.02 0.39
C GLU A 125 -13.37 -3.63 0.13
N ASP A 126 -14.13 -4.56 -0.45
CA ASP A 126 -15.55 -4.39 -0.80
C ASP A 126 -15.83 -3.25 -1.82
N GLU A 127 -14.83 -2.84 -2.61
CA GLU A 127 -15.04 -1.90 -3.70
C GLU A 127 -15.87 -2.51 -4.83
N ASP A 128 -16.99 -1.87 -5.17
CA ASP A 128 -17.73 -2.16 -6.40
C ASP A 128 -17.01 -1.52 -7.59
N ILE A 129 -16.37 -2.36 -8.39
CA ILE A 129 -15.55 -1.95 -9.54
C ILE A 129 -16.35 -1.84 -10.85
N ASN A 130 -17.62 -2.24 -10.87
CA ASN A 130 -18.40 -2.31 -12.11
C ASN A 130 -18.46 -0.93 -12.77
N GLU A 131 -17.87 -0.84 -13.97
CA GLU A 131 -17.78 0.38 -14.79
C GLU A 131 -17.18 1.60 -14.07
N LYS A 132 -16.52 1.40 -12.93
CA LYS A 132 -15.99 2.49 -12.11
C LYS A 132 -14.75 3.15 -12.72
N TYR A 133 -13.90 2.35 -13.34
CA TYR A 133 -12.64 2.78 -13.94
C TYR A 133 -12.58 2.32 -15.40
N SER A 134 -12.06 3.17 -16.28
CA SER A 134 -11.85 2.87 -17.69
C SER A 134 -10.46 2.32 -17.95
N SER A 135 -9.46 2.83 -17.23
CA SER A 135 -8.04 2.43 -17.30
C SER A 135 -7.37 2.53 -15.93
N MET A 136 -6.38 1.66 -15.70
CA MET A 136 -5.64 1.57 -14.44
C MET A 136 -4.20 1.12 -14.70
N VAL A 137 -3.24 1.76 -14.03
CA VAL A 137 -1.85 1.28 -13.92
C VAL A 137 -1.53 1.13 -12.45
N ILE A 138 -0.91 0.02 -12.07
CA ILE A 138 -0.40 -0.23 -10.72
C ILE A 138 1.08 -0.52 -10.83
N SER A 139 1.90 0.28 -10.15
CA SER A 139 3.36 0.12 -10.07
C SER A 139 3.77 -0.12 -8.62
N PRO A 140 4.22 -1.34 -8.25
CA PRO A 140 4.69 -1.63 -6.91
C PRO A 140 5.88 -0.74 -6.50
N ILE A 141 5.89 -0.33 -5.23
CA ILE A 141 7.00 0.38 -4.59
C ILE A 141 7.88 -0.69 -3.95
N ILE A 142 9.12 -0.80 -4.42
CA ILE A 142 10.12 -1.76 -3.95
C ILE A 142 11.23 -1.02 -3.22
N THR A 143 11.59 -1.47 -2.02
CA THR A 143 12.73 -0.99 -1.25
C THR A 143 13.52 -2.19 -0.74
N GLU A 144 14.84 -2.19 -0.90
CA GLU A 144 15.72 -3.30 -0.46
C GLU A 144 15.28 -4.72 -0.89
N GLY A 145 14.52 -4.82 -1.99
CA GLY A 145 13.97 -6.08 -2.51
C GLY A 145 12.58 -6.46 -1.98
N ASP A 146 12.01 -5.70 -1.05
CA ASP A 146 10.67 -5.88 -0.50
C ASP A 146 9.66 -4.93 -1.13
N ALA A 147 8.49 -5.49 -1.48
CA ALA A 147 7.35 -4.69 -1.90
C ALA A 147 6.69 -4.10 -0.65
N ILE A 148 6.59 -2.78 -0.58
CA ILE A 148 6.06 -2.07 0.61
C ILE A 148 4.76 -1.32 0.31
N GLY A 149 4.37 -1.22 -0.95
CA GLY A 149 3.16 -0.52 -1.38
C GLY A 149 3.06 -0.41 -2.90
N ALA A 150 2.23 0.51 -3.39
CA ALA A 150 2.15 0.82 -4.82
C ALA A 150 1.77 2.27 -5.09
N VAL A 151 2.19 2.74 -6.27
CA VAL A 151 1.62 3.90 -6.96
C VAL A 151 0.59 3.40 -7.95
N ILE A 152 -0.61 3.97 -7.89
CA ILE A 152 -1.73 3.58 -8.73
C ILE A 152 -2.24 4.82 -9.45
N ILE A 153 -2.38 4.72 -10.76
CA ILE A 153 -3.00 5.74 -11.59
C ILE A 153 -4.30 5.14 -12.12
N VAL A 154 -5.42 5.87 -12.03
CA VAL A 154 -6.71 5.43 -12.58
C VAL A 154 -7.42 6.56 -13.31
N SER A 155 -8.16 6.19 -14.35
CA SER A 155 -9.10 7.08 -15.02
C SER A 155 -10.53 6.56 -14.87
N LYS A 156 -11.46 7.48 -14.63
CA LYS A 156 -12.91 7.21 -14.65
C LYS A 156 -13.53 7.58 -16.00
N GLU A 157 -12.79 8.29 -16.86
CA GLU A 157 -13.32 8.83 -18.10
C GLU A 157 -13.39 7.73 -19.17
N GLN A 158 -14.58 7.51 -19.71
CA GLN A 158 -14.79 6.49 -20.74
C GLN A 158 -13.99 6.82 -22.00
N GLY A 159 -13.31 5.81 -22.56
CA GLY A 159 -12.53 5.96 -23.78
C GLY A 159 -11.06 6.37 -23.57
N ILE A 160 -10.68 6.84 -22.37
CA ILE A 160 -9.25 7.00 -22.03
C ILE A 160 -8.61 5.62 -21.93
N LYS A 161 -7.54 5.42 -22.70
CA LYS A 161 -6.66 4.26 -22.63
C LYS A 161 -5.30 4.70 -22.12
N PHE A 162 -4.80 4.03 -21.10
CA PHE A 162 -3.44 4.26 -20.65
C PHE A 162 -2.45 3.60 -21.59
N GLY A 163 -1.36 4.32 -21.86
CA GLY A 163 -0.26 3.86 -22.69
C GLY A 163 1.05 3.79 -21.92
N GLU A 164 2.15 3.86 -22.64
CA GLU A 164 3.48 3.86 -22.03
C GLU A 164 3.73 5.07 -21.12
N ILE A 165 3.05 6.20 -21.35
CA ILE A 165 3.23 7.41 -20.57
C ILE A 165 2.81 7.18 -19.12
N GLU A 166 1.57 6.74 -18.87
CA GLU A 166 1.07 6.50 -17.52
C GLU A 166 1.86 5.39 -16.83
N MET A 167 2.25 4.35 -17.58
CA MET A 167 3.10 3.27 -17.08
C MET A 167 4.45 3.79 -16.60
N LYS A 168 5.15 4.57 -17.41
CA LYS A 168 6.47 5.13 -17.06
C LYS A 168 6.39 6.15 -15.95
N LEU A 169 5.31 6.93 -15.87
CA LEU A 169 5.08 7.84 -14.75
C LEU A 169 4.87 7.09 -13.44
N ALA A 170 4.06 6.03 -13.45
CA ALA A 170 3.85 5.19 -12.25
C ALA A 170 5.14 4.48 -11.82
N GLU A 171 5.93 3.95 -12.76
CA GLU A 171 7.23 3.33 -12.49
C GLU A 171 8.25 4.34 -11.94
N THR A 172 8.30 5.53 -12.52
CA THR A 172 9.18 6.61 -12.04
C THR A 172 8.80 6.99 -10.61
N ALA A 173 7.51 7.14 -10.36
CA ALA A 173 6.98 7.46 -9.04
C ALA A 173 7.32 6.38 -8.01
N SER A 174 7.07 5.11 -8.34
CA SER A 174 7.27 4.02 -7.40
C SER A 174 8.75 3.75 -7.13
N SER A 175 9.60 3.86 -8.15
CA SER A 175 11.05 3.76 -8.03
C SER A 175 11.62 4.90 -7.17
N PHE A 176 11.18 6.13 -7.40
CA PHE A 176 11.61 7.28 -6.62
C PHE A 176 11.17 7.17 -5.15
N LEU A 177 9.91 6.79 -4.89
CA LEU A 177 9.42 6.56 -3.53
C LEU A 177 10.20 5.43 -2.86
N GLY A 178 10.45 4.31 -3.54
CA GLY A 178 11.24 3.20 -3.00
C GLY A 178 12.63 3.63 -2.57
N LYS A 179 13.31 4.45 -3.38
CA LYS A 179 14.64 5.00 -3.06
C LYS A 179 14.65 6.01 -1.90
N GLN A 180 13.54 6.72 -1.66
CA GLN A 180 13.43 7.60 -0.49
C GLN A 180 13.27 6.81 0.81
N MET A 181 12.81 5.55 0.74
CA MET A 181 12.66 4.67 1.91
C MET A 181 13.96 3.96 2.30
N GLU A 182 14.96 3.95 1.41
CA GLU A 182 16.30 3.39 1.67
C GLU A 182 17.21 4.35 2.46
N GLN A 183 16.80 5.61 2.66
CA GLN A 183 17.60 6.69 3.24
C GLN A 183 17.26 7.00 4.69
#